data_AF-D4YZD3-F1
#
_entry.id   AF-D4YZD3-F1
#
_cell.length_a   1.000
_cell.length_b   1.000
_cell.length_c   1.000
_cell.angle_alpha   90.00
_cell.angle_beta   90.00
_cell.angle_gamma   90.00
#
_symmetry.space_group_name_H-M   'P 1'
#
loop_
_entity.id
_entity.type
_entity.pdbx_description
1 polymer ?
#
loop_
_entity_poly.entity_id
_entity_poly.type
_entity_poly.pdbx_seq_one_letter_code
_entity_poly.pdbx_strand_id
1 'polypeptide(L)' 'MSYYILAEKNERFGWTIQFGDKDKETVNAERDDYVSNGIKRKNLKVITAKSARKSDCDAAVASLNAKEA' A
#
# COMPACT_ATOMS: atom_id res chain seq x y z
N MET A 1 -15.49 -7.71 -3.96
CA MET A 1 -15.17 -6.61 -3.02
C MET A 1 -13.73 -6.25 -3.23
N SER A 2 -13.48 -4.99 -3.61
CA SER A 2 -12.12 -4.47 -3.72
C SER A 2 -11.51 -4.33 -2.33
N TYR A 3 -10.22 -4.62 -2.20
CA TYR A 3 -9.46 -4.39 -0.97
C TYR A 3 -8.40 -3.35 -1.26
N TYR A 4 -8.23 -2.37 -0.39
CA TYR A 4 -7.27 -1.29 -0.56
C TYR A 4 -6.08 -1.54 0.35
N ILE A 5 -4.89 -1.24 -0.15
CA ILE A 5 -3.64 -1.48 0.56
C ILE A 5 -2.82 -0.20 0.52
N LEU A 6 -2.36 0.24 1.68
CA LEU A 6 -1.32 1.23 1.82
C LEU A 6 0.03 0.52 1.70
N ALA A 7 0.73 0.81 0.61
CA ALA A 7 2.09 0.38 0.39
C ALA A 7 3.07 1.52 0.70
N GLU A 8 4.18 1.19 1.36
CA GLU A 8 5.30 2.09 1.62
C GLU A 8 6.54 1.66 0.83
N LYS A 9 7.19 2.62 0.17
CA LYS A 9 8.43 2.42 -0.56
C LYS A 9 9.62 2.37 0.40
N ASN A 10 10.17 1.17 0.54
CA ASN A 10 11.43 0.91 1.22
C ASN A 10 12.60 0.92 0.22
N GLU A 11 13.72 1.55 0.59
CA GLU A 11 14.90 1.66 -0.28
C GLU A 11 15.59 0.32 -0.55
N ARG A 12 15.43 -0.67 0.33
CA ARG A 12 16.11 -1.98 0.24
C ARG A 12 15.24 -3.07 -0.38
N PHE A 13 13.93 -2.98 -0.21
CA PHE A 13 12.98 -4.03 -0.61
C PHE A 13 11.91 -3.58 -1.61
N GLY A 14 11.90 -2.30 -2.00
CA GLY A 14 10.85 -1.71 -2.82
C GLY A 14 9.60 -1.42 -2.00
N TRP A 15 8.44 -1.38 -2.65
CA TRP A 15 7.14 -1.24 -2.03
C TRP A 15 6.82 -2.42 -1.12
N THR A 16 6.32 -2.13 0.08
CA THR A 16 5.96 -3.09 1.14
C THR A 16 4.58 -2.76 1.68
N ILE A 17 3.83 -3.76 2.15
CA ILE A 17 2.48 -3.56 2.71
C ILE A 17 2.59 -3.04 4.14
N GLN A 18 1.97 -1.90 4.43
CA GLN A 18 1.87 -1.35 5.79
C GLN A 18 0.49 -1.55 6.38
N PHE A 19 -0.55 -1.23 5.61
CA PHE A 19 -1.94 -1.29 6.06
C PHE A 19 -2.84 -1.75 4.91
N GLY A 20 -4.02 -2.28 5.23
CA GLY A 20 -5.04 -2.52 4.22
C GLY A 20 -6.43 -2.64 4.83
N ASP A 21 -7.43 -2.19 4.09
CA ASP A 21 -8.82 -2.23 4.50
C ASP A 21 -9.74 -2.36 3.27
N LYS A 22 -11.00 -2.77 3.49
CA LYS A 22 -12.03 -2.75 2.45
C LYS A 22 -12.49 -1.33 2.13
N ASP A 23 -12.33 -0.41 3.07
CA ASP A 23 -12.71 0.97 2.94
C ASP A 23 -11.54 1.85 2.46
N LYS A 24 -11.75 2.56 1.36
CA LYS A 24 -10.71 3.41 0.77
C LYS A 24 -10.44 4.66 1.61
N GLU A 25 -11.44 5.19 2.31
CA GLU A 25 -11.28 6.40 3.12
C GLU A 25 -10.40 6.11 4.33
N THR A 26 -10.59 4.97 4.97
CA THR A 26 -9.76 4.46 6.07
C THR A 26 -8.31 4.32 5.65
N VAL A 27 -8.04 3.73 4.48
CA VAL A 27 -6.66 3.61 3.95
C VAL A 27 -6.04 4.98 3.59
N ASN A 28 -6.85 5.95 3.17
CA ASN A 28 -6.35 7.31 2.95
C ASN A 28 -6.09 8.05 4.26
N ALA A 29 -6.95 7.90 5.27
CA ALA A 29 -6.73 8.47 6.60
C ALA A 29 -5.41 7.95 7.19
N GLU A 30 -5.17 6.64 7.09
CA GLU A 30 -3.92 6.03 7.53
C GLU A 30 -2.72 6.57 6.74
N ARG A 31 -2.86 6.73 5.41
CA ARG A 31 -1.79 7.36 4.61
C ARG A 31 -1.46 8.77 5.11
N ASP A 32 -2.47 9.58 5.39
CA ASP A 32 -2.26 10.96 5.86
C ASP A 32 -1.68 11.00 7.27
N ASP A 33 -1.99 10.02 8.14
CA ASP A 33 -1.33 9.81 9.43
C ASP A 33 0.17 9.49 9.26
N TYR A 34 0.53 8.55 8.38
CA TYR A 34 1.93 8.25 8.05
C TYR A 34 2.67 9.49 7.52
N VAL A 35 2.00 10.33 6.70
CA VAL A 35 2.56 11.60 6.24
C VAL A 35 2.78 12.57 7.39
N SER A 36 1.83 12.66 8.32
CA SER A 36 1.96 13.49 9.52
C SER A 36 3.11 13.02 10.42
N ASN A 37 3.35 11.72 10.50
CA ASN A 37 4.47 11.09 11.20
C ASN A 37 5.83 11.25 10.49
N GLY A 38 5.88 11.93 9.34
CA GLY A 38 7.12 12.29 8.65
C GLY A 38 7.49 11.39 7.47
N ILE A 39 6.66 10.40 7.11
CA ILE A 39 6.87 9.62 5.89
C ILE A 39 6.50 10.50 4.69
N LYS A 40 7.39 10.61 3.70
CA LYS A 40 7.09 11.42 2.51
C LYS A 40 5.94 10.79 1.75
N ARG A 41 4.92 11.58 1.38
CA ARG A 41 3.77 11.14 0.58
C ARG A 41 4.16 10.39 -0.72
N LYS A 42 5.30 10.75 -1.32
CA LYS A 42 5.85 10.06 -2.51
C LYS A 42 6.29 8.61 -2.25
N ASN A 43 6.59 8.27 -1.00
CA ASN A 43 6.94 6.92 -0.55
C ASN A 43 5.70 6.14 -0.10
N LEU A 44 4.49 6.69 -0.23
CA LEU A 44 3.24 6.03 0.14
C LEU A 44 2.35 5.91 -1.09
N LYS A 45 1.74 4.74 -1.28
CA LYS A 45 0.88 4.49 -2.44
C LYS A 45 -0.27 3.59 -2.05
N VAL A 46 -1.48 4.04 -2.35
CA VAL A 46 -2.68 3.24 -2.14
C VAL A 46 -2.93 2.43 -3.41
N ILE A 47 -2.85 1.11 -3.29
CA ILE A 47 -3.16 0.19 -4.38
C ILE A 47 -4.41 -0.62 -4.06
N THR A 48 -4.98 -1.25 -5.09
CA THR A 48 -6.15 -2.11 -4.94
C THR A 48 -5.73 -3.55 -5.17
N ALA A 49 -6.10 -4.43 -4.24
CA ALA A 49 -6.00 -5.87 -4.36
C ALA A 49 -7.36 -6.50 -4.65
N LYS A 50 -7.31 -7.69 -5.24
CA LYS A 50 -8.49 -8.48 -5.60
C LYS A 50 -9.28 -8.94 -4.37
N SER A 51 -8.59 -9.18 -3.25
CA SER A 51 -9.19 -9.60 -1.99
C SER A 51 -8.28 -9.27 -0.80
N ALA A 52 -8.81 -9.40 0.42
CA ALA A 52 -8.06 -9.27 1.67
C ALA A 52 -7.11 -10.45 1.95
N ARG A 53 -7.06 -11.45 1.07
CA ARG A 53 -6.15 -12.59 1.24
C ARG A 53 -4.72 -12.09 1.10
N LYS A 54 -3.86 -12.56 2.01
CA LYS A 54 -2.43 -12.26 2.00
C LYS A 54 -1.79 -12.46 0.62
N SER A 55 -2.08 -13.58 -0.05
CA SER A 55 -1.56 -13.87 -1.40
C SER A 55 -1.97 -12.85 -2.47
N ASP A 56 -3.22 -12.37 -2.45
CA ASP A 56 -3.68 -11.34 -3.40
C ASP A 56 -3.03 -9.99 -3.10
N CYS A 57 -2.83 -9.68 -1.81
CA CYS A 57 -2.17 -8.46 -1.35
C CYS A 57 -0.68 -8.44 -1.74
N ASP A 58 0.02 -9.53 -1.45
CA ASP A 58 1.43 -9.74 -1.83
C ASP A 58 1.59 -9.66 -3.36
N ALA A 59 0.70 -10.29 -4.13
CA ALA A 59 0.73 -10.22 -5.59
C ALA A 59 0.50 -8.79 -6.13
N ALA A 60 -0.37 -8.00 -5.49
CA ALA A 60 -0.60 -6.62 -5.85
C ALA A 60 0.65 -5.75 -5.62
N VAL A 61 1.33 -5.92 -4.48
CA VAL A 61 2.58 -5.21 -4.19
C VAL A 61 3.75 -5.70 -5.04
N ALA A 62 3.86 -7.01 -5.29
CA ALA A 62 4.86 -7.55 -6.20
C ALA A 62 4.69 -6.98 -7.62
N SER A 63 3.45 -6.86 -8.09
CA SER A 63 3.13 -6.22 -9.37
C SER A 63 3.47 -4.73 -9.38
N LEU A 64 3.29 -4.04 -8.25
CA LEU A 64 3.70 -2.64 -8.10
C LEU A 64 5.23 -2.50 -8.18
N ASN A 65 5.98 -3.38 -7.50
CA ASN A 65 7.43 -3.42 -7.55
C ASN A 65 7.95 -3.71 -8.97
N ALA A 66 7.36 -4.69 -9.66
CA ALA A 66 7.75 -5.02 -11.04
C ALA A 66 7.48 -3.89 -12.05
N LYS A 67 6.54 -2.98 -11.77
CA LYS A 67 6.25 -1.82 -12.63
C LYS A 67 7.17 -0.62 -12.39
N GLU A 68 7.80 -0.54 -11.22
CA GLU A 68 8.69 0.56 -10.85
C GLU A 68 10.18 0.17 -10.79
N ALA A 69 10.49 -1.09 -11.11
CA ALA A 69 11.85 -1.58 -11.37
C ALA A 69 12.26 -1.22 -12.81
#